data_AF-A0A921EP03-F1
#
_entry.id   AF-A0A921EP03-F1
#
_cell.length_a   1.000
_cell.length_b   1.000
_cell.length_c   1.000
_cell.angle_alpha   90.00
_cell.angle_beta   90.00
_cell.angle_gamma   90.00
#
_symmetry.space_group_name_H-M   'P 1'
#
loop_
_entity.id
_entity.type
_entity.pdbx_description
1 polymer ?
#
loop_
_entity_poly.entity_id
_entity_poly.type
_entity_poly.pdbx_seq_one_letter_code
_entity_poly.pdbx_strand_id
1 'polypeptide(L)'
;MPRRRDRHGRGIRGPLATPNPLTGRKVPLSRPSRVDFFNDCVTSAMADIAAVSPDALNGIVVGVEDVPHLKVAWSGDRVPLSAALEPTRGRKAQIVIFERPLEHRASS
;
A
#
# COMPACT_ATOMS: atom_id res chain seq x y z
N MET A 1 -19.12 -4.17 1.81
CA MET A 1 -19.60 -5.54 2.17
C MET A 1 -21.09 -5.49 2.48
N PRO A 2 -21.92 -6.42 2.00
CA PRO A 2 -23.35 -6.34 2.24
C PRO A 2 -23.64 -6.52 3.74
N ARG A 3 -24.20 -5.47 4.37
CA ARG A 3 -24.54 -5.36 5.80
C ARG A 3 -25.65 -6.32 6.27
N ARG A 4 -26.14 -7.22 5.41
CA ARG A 4 -27.31 -8.05 5.69
C ARG A 4 -26.85 -9.47 6.03
N ARG A 5 -26.86 -9.77 7.34
CA ARG A 5 -26.63 -11.12 7.87
C ARG A 5 -27.64 -12.07 7.21
N ASP A 6 -27.15 -13.07 6.48
CA ASP A 6 -27.99 -14.09 5.87
C ASP A 6 -28.65 -14.94 6.96
N ARG A 7 -29.95 -14.73 7.17
CA ARG A 7 -30.74 -15.45 8.18
C ARG A 7 -31.40 -16.72 7.63
N HIS A 8 -31.37 -16.92 6.31
CA HIS A 8 -32.08 -18.01 5.65
C HIS A 8 -31.14 -19.14 5.19
N GLY A 9 -29.85 -19.09 5.57
CA GLY A 9 -28.87 -20.12 5.20
C GLY A 9 -28.61 -20.17 3.69
N ARG A 10 -28.81 -19.05 2.99
CA ARG A 10 -28.56 -18.88 1.55
C ARG A 10 -27.19 -18.22 1.27
N GLY A 11 -26.21 -18.45 2.14
CA GLY A 11 -24.85 -17.93 2.00
C GLY A 11 -24.20 -18.36 0.69
N ILE A 12 -22.99 -17.85 0.43
CA ILE A 12 -22.23 -18.14 -0.78
C ILE A 12 -22.21 -19.67 -1.03
N ARG A 13 -22.73 -20.09 -2.19
CA ARG A 13 -22.76 -21.48 -2.61
C ARG A 13 -21.78 -21.70 -3.76
N GLY A 14 -21.15 -22.87 -3.76
CA GLY A 14 -20.15 -23.24 -4.76
C GLY A 14 -18.74 -22.73 -4.42
N PRO A 15 -17.74 -23.16 -5.19
CA PRO A 15 -16.35 -22.78 -4.96
C PRO A 15 -16.14 -21.28 -5.25
N LEU A 16 -15.54 -20.57 -4.29
CA LEU A 16 -15.20 -19.14 -4.40
C LEU A 16 -14.15 -18.83 -5.49
N ALA A 17 -13.37 -19.84 -5.89
CA ALA A 17 -12.42 -19.76 -6.98
C ALA A 17 -12.61 -20.95 -7.92
N THR A 18 -12.62 -20.66 -9.22
CA THR A 18 -12.56 -21.68 -10.25
C THR A 18 -11.14 -22.26 -10.35
N PRO A 19 -10.98 -23.48 -10.89
CA PRO A 19 -9.65 -23.99 -11.24
C PRO A 19 -8.91 -23.05 -12.18
N ASN A 20 -7.61 -22.90 -11.98
CA ASN A 20 -6.73 -22.22 -12.92
C ASN A 20 -6.77 -22.97 -14.27
N PRO A 21 -7.07 -22.30 -15.39
CA PRO A 21 -7.19 -22.95 -16.72
C PRO A 21 -5.94 -23.69 -17.18
N LEU A 22 -4.76 -23.26 -16.72
CA LEU A 22 -3.47 -23.81 -17.14
C LEU A 22 -3.01 -24.99 -16.27
N THR A 23 -3.40 -25.01 -14.99
CA THR A 23 -2.88 -26.00 -14.02
C THR A 23 -3.95 -26.91 -13.43
N GLY A 24 -5.24 -26.62 -13.64
CA GLY A 24 -6.38 -27.36 -13.08
C GLY A 24 -6.50 -27.27 -11.55
N ARG A 25 -5.57 -26.61 -10.86
CA ARG A 25 -5.60 -26.40 -9.41
C ARG A 25 -6.48 -25.22 -9.06
N LYS A 26 -7.20 -25.29 -7.93
CA LYS A 26 -7.96 -24.14 -7.41
C LYS A 26 -7.01 -22.96 -7.20
N VAL A 27 -7.41 -21.78 -7.66
CA VAL A 27 -6.64 -20.56 -7.41
C VAL A 27 -6.65 -20.28 -5.90
N PRO A 28 -5.48 -20.10 -5.25
CA PRO A 28 -5.43 -19.72 -3.86
C PRO A 28 -6.14 -18.37 -3.66
N LEU A 29 -7.17 -18.36 -2.82
CA LEU A 29 -7.86 -17.13 -2.41
C LEU A 29 -7.10 -16.44 -1.28
N SER A 30 -5.76 -16.34 -1.40
CA SER A 30 -5.00 -15.62 -0.40
C SER A 30 -5.34 -14.15 -0.56
N ARG A 31 -5.81 -13.54 0.54
CA ARG A 31 -5.81 -12.07 0.58
C ARG A 31 -4.35 -11.63 0.57
N PRO A 32 -4.00 -10.58 -0.20
CA PRO A 32 -2.68 -9.98 -0.08
C PRO A 32 -2.43 -9.62 1.38
N SER A 33 -1.18 -9.70 1.82
CA SER A 33 -0.87 -9.19 3.15
C SER A 33 -1.13 -7.68 3.17
N ARG A 34 -1.28 -7.13 4.37
CA ARG A 34 -1.43 -5.68 4.56
C ARG A 34 -0.33 -4.89 3.84
N VAL A 35 0.92 -5.34 4.01
CA VAL A 35 2.11 -4.74 3.41
C VAL A 35 2.10 -4.86 1.89
N ASP A 36 1.71 -6.03 1.35
CA ASP A 36 1.62 -6.22 -0.09
C ASP A 36 0.59 -5.25 -0.71
N PHE A 37 -0.58 -5.16 -0.09
CA PHE A 37 -1.63 -4.26 -0.56
C PHE A 37 -1.19 -2.79 -0.51
N PHE A 38 -0.49 -2.37 0.54
CA PHE A 38 0.04 -1.01 0.63
C PHE A 38 1.08 -0.73 -0.47
N ASN A 39 1.98 -1.68 -0.73
CA ASN A 39 2.96 -1.57 -1.81
C ASN A 39 2.30 -1.50 -3.19
N ASP A 40 1.20 -2.24 -3.41
CA ASP A 40 0.41 -2.14 -4.63
C ASP A 40 -0.19 -0.74 -4.78
N CYS A 41 -0.72 -0.15 -3.70
CA CYS A 41 -1.23 1.22 -3.71
C CYS A 41 -0.13 2.25 -4.03
N VAL A 42 1.05 2.12 -3.43
CA VAL A 42 2.20 3.01 -3.72
C VAL A 42 2.64 2.87 -5.17
N THR A 43 2.71 1.64 -5.68
CA THR A 43 3.08 1.35 -7.07
C THR A 43 2.07 1.96 -8.05
N SER A 44 0.77 1.82 -7.75
CA SER A 44 -0.30 2.44 -8.54
C SER A 44 -0.17 3.97 -8.55
N ALA A 45 0.06 4.59 -7.39
CA ALA A 45 0.21 6.04 -7.30
C ALA A 45 1.44 6.54 -8.07
N MET A 46 2.54 5.79 -8.07
CA MET A 46 3.72 6.11 -8.88
C MET A 46 3.44 6.02 -10.37
N ALA A 47 2.66 5.02 -10.81
CA ALA A 47 2.23 4.89 -12.20
C ALA A 47 1.35 6.07 -12.64
N ASP A 48 0.42 6.51 -11.78
CA ASP A 48 -0.42 7.68 -12.03
C ASP A 48 0.41 8.96 -12.18
N ILE A 49 1.41 9.16 -11.32
CA ILE A 49 2.35 10.28 -11.42
C ILE A 49 3.12 10.22 -12.74
N ALA A 50 3.66 9.05 -13.09
CA ALA A 50 4.44 8.87 -14.33
C ALA A 50 3.61 9.09 -15.59
N ALA A 51 2.31 8.77 -15.56
CA ALA A 51 1.41 9.02 -16.68
C ALA A 51 1.19 10.52 -16.95
N VAL A 52 1.17 11.35 -15.89
CA VAL A 52 0.97 12.80 -16.00
C VAL A 52 2.29 13.55 -16.22
N SER A 53 3.35 13.14 -15.54
CA SER A 53 4.67 13.78 -15.58
C SER A 53 5.78 12.73 -15.46
N PRO A 54 6.23 12.15 -16.59
CA PRO A 54 7.21 11.07 -16.61
C PRO A 54 8.51 11.37 -15.86
N ASP A 55 8.97 12.63 -15.90
CA ASP A 55 10.25 13.03 -15.31
C ASP A 55 10.15 13.44 -13.84
N ALA A 56 8.95 13.46 -13.24
CA ALA A 56 8.75 13.97 -11.87
C ALA A 56 9.52 13.18 -10.81
N LEU A 57 9.75 11.89 -11.05
CA LEU A 57 10.42 10.99 -10.11
C LEU A 57 11.86 10.65 -10.55
N ASN A 58 12.39 11.30 -11.58
CA ASN A 58 13.75 11.04 -12.04
C ASN A 58 14.76 11.37 -10.95
N GLY A 59 15.59 10.38 -10.61
CA GLY A 59 16.63 10.54 -9.58
C GLY A 59 16.11 10.51 -8.14
N ILE A 60 14.83 10.17 -7.93
CA ILE A 60 14.23 10.02 -6.60
C ILE A 60 14.00 8.53 -6.30
N VAL A 61 14.27 8.12 -5.07
CA VAL A 61 13.93 6.79 -4.55
C VAL A 61 12.73 6.92 -3.63
N VAL A 62 11.64 6.23 -3.95
CA VAL A 62 10.47 6.15 -3.07
C VAL A 62 10.63 4.89 -2.21
N GLY A 63 10.65 5.07 -0.90
CA GLY A 63 10.73 4.00 0.08
C GLY A 63 9.49 3.95 0.95
N VAL A 64 9.18 2.76 1.49
CA VAL A 64 8.11 2.57 2.46
C VAL A 64 8.72 2.13 3.79
N GLU A 65 8.24 2.72 4.87
CA GLU A 65 8.63 2.38 6.23
C GLU A 65 7.36 2.25 7.09
N ASP A 66 7.34 1.32 8.04
CA ASP A 66 6.13 1.03 8.82
C ASP A 66 5.71 2.23 9.68
N VAL A 67 6.66 2.79 10.44
CA VAL A 67 6.47 3.94 11.33
C VAL A 67 7.72 4.83 11.34
N PRO A 68 7.57 6.15 11.55
CA PRO A 68 8.72 7.05 11.64
C PRO A 68 9.56 6.75 12.89
N HIS A 69 10.87 6.52 12.71
CA HIS A 69 11.83 6.44 13.81
C HIS A 69 12.24 7.85 14.26
N LEU A 70 11.46 8.42 15.16
CA LEU A 70 11.68 9.75 15.72
C LEU A 70 12.82 9.71 16.74
N LYS A 71 14.05 10.03 16.32
CA LYS A 71 15.23 10.16 17.22
C LYS A 71 15.14 11.38 18.15
N VAL A 72 14.29 12.34 17.83
CA VAL A 72 14.02 13.55 18.62
C VAL A 72 12.55 13.54 19.00
N ALA A 73 12.23 13.99 20.21
CA ALA A 73 10.85 14.21 20.63
C ALA A 73 10.14 15.07 19.57
N TRP A 74 9.18 14.48 18.89
CA TRP A 74 8.43 15.14 17.84
C TRP A 74 7.71 16.36 18.43
N SER A 75 8.00 17.54 17.88
CA SER A 75 7.53 18.83 18.40
C SER A 75 6.20 19.30 17.79
N GLY A 76 5.58 18.48 16.93
CA GLY A 76 4.33 18.83 16.25
C GLY A 76 3.10 18.09 16.80
N ASP A 77 1.92 18.63 16.54
CA ASP A 77 0.66 18.03 17.01
C ASP A 77 0.22 16.78 16.22
N ARG A 78 0.93 16.41 15.14
CA ARG A 78 0.51 15.34 14.23
C ARG A 78 1.66 14.46 13.78
N VAL A 79 1.46 13.14 13.77
CA VAL A 79 2.42 12.16 13.24
C VAL A 79 2.72 12.43 11.75
N PRO A 80 3.98 12.40 11.29
CA PRO A 80 4.30 12.57 9.87
C PRO A 80 3.79 11.39 9.04
N LEU A 81 3.39 11.66 7.79
CA LEU A 81 2.97 10.64 6.83
C LEU A 81 4.06 10.27 5.82
N SER A 82 4.99 11.19 5.61
CA SER A 82 6.16 10.97 4.78
C SER A 82 7.30 11.87 5.24
N ALA A 83 8.50 11.57 4.76
CA ALA A 83 9.68 12.40 4.92
C ALA A 83 10.41 12.52 3.57
N ALA A 84 10.85 13.73 3.24
CA ALA A 84 11.76 13.97 2.13
C ALA A 84 13.19 14.07 2.65
N LEU A 85 14.08 13.31 2.04
CA LEU A 85 15.49 13.26 2.36
C LEU A 85 16.27 13.83 1.18
N GLU A 86 17.07 14.85 1.46
CA GLU A 86 17.96 15.45 0.48
C GLU A 86 18.99 14.43 -0.02
N PRO A 87 19.41 14.52 -1.30
CA PRO A 87 20.47 13.67 -1.82
C PRO A 87 21.77 13.94 -1.07
N THR A 88 22.54 12.88 -0.80
CA THR A 88 23.89 12.98 -0.22
C THR A 88 24.92 12.38 -1.17
N ARG A 89 26.21 12.58 -0.91
CA ARG A 89 27.26 11.90 -1.69
C ARG A 89 27.04 10.38 -1.62
N GLY A 90 26.70 9.76 -2.76
CA GLY A 90 26.42 8.33 -2.87
C GLY A 90 24.97 7.90 -2.62
N ARG A 91 24.03 8.81 -2.35
CA ARG A 91 22.60 8.50 -2.22
C ARG A 91 21.73 9.50 -2.99
N LYS A 92 20.82 8.97 -3.80
CA LYS A 92 19.77 9.76 -4.46
C LYS A 92 18.83 10.39 -3.44
N ALA A 93 18.10 11.42 -3.86
CA ALA A 93 17.01 12.00 -3.08
C ALA A 93 15.99 10.92 -2.75
N GLN A 94 15.39 10.95 -1.56
CA GLN A 94 14.45 9.92 -1.14
C GLN A 94 13.17 10.51 -0.61
N ILE A 95 12.07 9.84 -0.90
CA ILE A 95 10.78 10.09 -0.27
C ILE A 95 10.41 8.82 0.48
N VAL A 96 10.35 8.92 1.80
CA VAL A 96 9.93 7.82 2.67
C VAL A 96 8.48 8.00 3.01
N ILE A 97 7.67 6.97 2.78
CA ILE A 97 6.24 6.95 3.08
C ILE A 97 6.03 6.09 4.32
N PHE A 98 5.30 6.62 5.31
CA PHE A 98 5.02 5.90 6.55
C PHE A 98 3.67 5.18 6.48
N GLU A 99 3.72 3.84 6.46
CA GLU A 99 2.58 2.97 6.22
C GLU A 99 1.51 3.09 7.31
N ARG A 100 1.86 2.86 8.59
CA ARG A 100 0.88 2.85 9.69
C ARG A 100 0.20 4.21 9.88
N PRO A 101 0.92 5.35 9.87
CA PRO A 101 0.29 6.66 9.94
C PRO A 101 -0.70 6.93 8.79
N LEU A 102 -0.40 6.47 7.57
CA LEU A 102 -1.28 6.61 6.43
C LEU A 102 -2.51 5.72 6.54
N GLU A 103 -2.33 4.44 6.88
CA GLU A 103 -3.44 3.51 7.13
C GLU A 103 -4.42 4.05 8.17
N HIS A 104 -3.90 4.62 9.26
CA HIS A 104 -4.73 5.18 10.33
C HIS A 104 -5.54 6.42 9.90
N ARG A 105 -5.11 7.13 8.85
CA ARG A 105 -5.83 8.30 8.30
C ARG A 105 -6.70 7.97 7.10
N ALA A 106 -6.44 6.86 6.42
CA ALA A 106 -7.23 6.41 5.29
C ALA A 106 -8.66 6.09 5.74
N SER A 107 -9.65 6.55 4.98
CA SER A 107 -11.06 6.31 5.24
C SER A 107 -11.64 5.13 4.46
N SER A 108 -10.85 4.53 3.57
CA SER A 108 -11.29 3.51 2.60
C SER A 108 -10.13 2.69 2.09
#